data_AF-A0A934DMT1-F1
#
_entry.id   AF-A0A934DMT1-F1
#
_cell.length_a   1.000
_cell.length_b   1.000
_cell.length_c   1.000
_cell.angle_alpha   90.00
_cell.angle_beta   90.00
_cell.angle_gamma   90.00
#
_symmetry.space_group_name_H-M   'P 1'
#
loop_
_entity.id
_entity.type
_entity.pdbx_description
1 polymer ?
#
loop_
_entity_poly.entity_id
_entity_poly.type
_entity_poly.pdbx_seq_one_letter_code
_entity_poly.pdbx_strand_id
1 'polypeptide(L)'
;MPKTRRTPEPLPQRVAIEQRGGWREAFEAYGTALSMAEAGEGDLARQILGEFHAEHRKILVLAQAGGVPQALAEYSVSLAERLGFDLVLLSVHEPARNAAAFHAAAHRGAESLFAYAARHGVACAHIVRAGRRDEALNAVSMELRRVEFVITDRLESERRQAALLVPEFSFRC
;
A
#
# COMPACT_ATOMS: atom_id res chain seq x y z
N MET A 1 -49.26 39.87 -19.92
CA MET A 1 -48.45 38.99 -19.03
C MET A 1 -47.24 38.47 -19.81
N PRO A 2 -46.00 38.65 -19.32
CA PRO A 2 -44.80 38.25 -20.05
C PRO A 2 -44.52 36.76 -19.88
N LYS A 3 -44.17 36.07 -20.98
CA LYS A 3 -43.77 34.66 -20.98
C LYS A 3 -42.33 34.54 -20.48
N THR A 4 -42.14 33.95 -19.31
CA THR A 4 -40.84 33.64 -18.72
C THR A 4 -40.10 32.63 -19.59
N ARG A 5 -38.99 33.04 -20.21
CA ARG A 5 -38.08 32.12 -20.91
C ARG A 5 -37.37 31.26 -19.86
N ARG A 6 -37.62 29.95 -19.85
CA ARG A 6 -36.80 28.99 -19.11
C ARG A 6 -35.44 28.89 -19.79
N THR A 7 -34.38 29.24 -19.06
CA THR A 7 -33.00 28.94 -19.41
C THR A 7 -32.79 27.43 -19.40
N PRO A 8 -32.12 26.82 -20.39
CA PRO A 8 -31.83 25.39 -20.37
C PRO A 8 -30.87 25.08 -19.23
N GLU A 9 -31.18 24.00 -18.52
CA GLU A 9 -30.39 23.43 -17.43
C GLU A 9 -29.00 22.99 -17.95
N PRO A 10 -27.90 23.27 -17.26
CA PRO A 10 -26.58 22.87 -17.71
C PRO A 10 -26.48 21.34 -17.73
N LEU A 11 -25.99 20.80 -18.85
CA LEU A 11 -25.74 19.36 -19.02
C LEU A 11 -24.80 18.87 -17.90
N PRO A 12 -25.04 17.67 -17.32
CA PRO A 12 -24.18 17.13 -16.29
C PRO A 12 -22.75 16.99 -16.81
N GLN A 13 -21.80 17.45 -16.01
CA GLN A 13 -20.37 17.41 -16.33
C GLN A 13 -19.97 15.97 -16.65
N ARG A 14 -19.43 15.76 -17.85
CA ARG A 14 -18.82 14.48 -18.24
C ARG A 14 -17.63 14.23 -17.32
N VAL A 15 -17.76 13.25 -16.42
CA VAL A 15 -16.65 12.76 -15.62
C VAL A 15 -15.67 12.06 -16.57
N ALA A 16 -14.58 12.74 -16.91
CA ALA A 16 -13.46 12.14 -17.62
C ALA A 16 -12.62 11.38 -16.60
N ILE A 17 -12.62 10.05 -16.68
CA ILE A 17 -11.75 9.20 -15.87
C ILE A 17 -10.44 9.06 -16.65
N GLU A 18 -9.39 9.72 -16.19
CA GLU A 18 -8.04 9.47 -16.71
C GLU A 18 -7.62 8.05 -16.32
N GLN A 19 -7.60 7.14 -17.29
CA GLN A 19 -7.17 5.76 -17.08
C GLN A 19 -5.65 5.75 -16.91
N ARG A 20 -5.18 5.75 -15.66
CA ARG A 20 -3.82 5.35 -15.33
C ARG A 20 -3.76 3.81 -15.30
N GLY A 21 -2.64 3.25 -15.77
CA GLY A 21 -2.49 1.82 -16.03
C GLY A 21 -2.87 0.93 -14.83
N GLY A 22 -3.46 -0.23 -15.11
CA GLY A 22 -3.86 -1.21 -14.09
C GLY A 22 -5.31 -1.10 -13.59
N TRP A 23 -6.02 0.02 -13.81
CA TRP A 23 -7.39 0.19 -13.29
C TRP A 23 -8.39 -0.84 -13.85
N ARG A 24 -8.26 -1.19 -15.13
CA ARG A 24 -9.13 -2.17 -15.76
C ARG A 24 -8.89 -3.58 -15.22
N GLU A 25 -7.62 -3.97 -15.12
CA GLU A 25 -7.21 -5.27 -14.56
C GLU A 25 -7.62 -5.38 -13.08
N ALA A 26 -7.47 -4.31 -12.31
CA ALA A 26 -7.96 -4.23 -10.94
C ALA A 26 -9.48 -4.43 -10.87
N PHE A 27 -10.23 -3.71 -11.70
CA PHE A 27 -11.69 -3.82 -11.73
C PHE A 27 -12.14 -5.25 -12.09
N GLU A 28 -11.50 -5.87 -13.09
CA GLU A 28 -11.78 -7.24 -13.50
C GLU A 28 -11.44 -8.25 -12.38
N ALA A 29 -10.28 -8.11 -11.73
CA ALA A 29 -9.87 -8.98 -10.63
C ALA A 29 -10.79 -8.87 -9.41
N TYR A 30 -11.09 -7.65 -8.96
CA TYR A 30 -12.00 -7.43 -7.82
C TYR A 30 -13.42 -7.85 -8.13
N GLY A 31 -13.95 -7.55 -9.32
CA GLY A 31 -15.29 -7.96 -9.74
C GLY A 31 -15.43 -9.48 -9.78
N THR A 32 -14.40 -10.17 -10.28
CA THR A 32 -14.37 -11.64 -10.31
C THR A 32 -14.29 -12.20 -8.90
N ALA A 33 -13.39 -11.70 -8.05
CA ALA A 33 -13.24 -12.17 -6.67
C ALA A 33 -14.52 -11.96 -5.84
N LEU A 34 -15.20 -10.82 -6.00
CA LEU A 34 -16.48 -10.55 -5.35
C LEU A 34 -17.54 -11.56 -5.80
N SER A 35 -17.65 -11.81 -7.10
CA SER A 35 -18.60 -12.79 -7.65
C SER A 35 -18.35 -14.20 -7.10
N MET A 36 -17.08 -14.61 -6.96
CA MET A 36 -16.72 -15.91 -6.37
C MET A 36 -17.10 -15.97 -4.89
N ALA A 37 -16.82 -14.91 -4.13
CA ALA A 37 -17.18 -14.84 -2.72
C ALA A 37 -18.70 -14.92 -2.50
N GLU A 38 -19.49 -14.26 -3.35
CA GLU A 38 -20.96 -14.31 -3.31
C GLU A 38 -21.51 -15.71 -3.66
N ALA A 39 -20.80 -16.46 -4.50
CA ALA A 39 -21.13 -17.85 -4.83
C ALA A 39 -20.71 -18.86 -3.72
N GLY A 40 -20.10 -18.39 -2.63
CA GLY A 40 -19.57 -19.25 -1.56
C GLY A 40 -18.16 -19.78 -1.80
N GLU A 41 -17.53 -19.41 -2.92
CA GLU A 41 -16.17 -19.82 -3.31
C GLU A 41 -15.12 -18.86 -2.73
N GLY A 42 -15.10 -18.74 -1.40
CA GLY A 42 -14.24 -17.79 -0.70
C GLY A 42 -12.74 -18.05 -0.88
N ASP A 43 -12.34 -19.30 -1.04
CA ASP A 43 -10.92 -19.64 -1.25
C ASP A 43 -10.43 -19.24 -2.64
N LEU A 44 -11.29 -19.43 -3.66
CA LEU A 44 -11.00 -18.97 -5.01
C LEU A 44 -10.94 -17.43 -5.09
N ALA A 45 -11.85 -16.74 -4.40
CA ALA A 45 -11.81 -15.28 -4.30
C ALA A 45 -10.48 -14.78 -3.71
N ARG A 46 -9.99 -15.42 -2.63
CA ARG A 46 -8.68 -15.11 -2.04
C ARG A 46 -7.53 -15.41 -2.99
N GLN A 47 -7.60 -16.52 -3.71
CA GLN A 47 -6.58 -16.88 -4.69
C GLN A 47 -6.48 -15.82 -5.80
N ILE A 48 -7.61 -15.41 -6.39
CA ILE A 48 -7.65 -14.39 -7.46
C ILE A 48 -7.01 -13.08 -6.98
N LEU A 49 -7.39 -12.59 -5.79
CA LEU A 49 -6.82 -11.36 -5.23
C LEU A 49 -5.33 -11.52 -4.92
N GLY A 50 -4.94 -12.68 -4.37
CA GLY A 50 -3.54 -12.99 -4.06
C GLY A 50 -2.65 -13.07 -5.31
N GLU A 51 -3.18 -13.61 -6.42
CA GLU A 51 -2.49 -13.64 -7.71
C GLU A 51 -2.36 -12.23 -8.30
N PHE A 52 -3.46 -11.47 -8.36
CA PHE A 52 -3.46 -10.09 -8.83
C PHE A 52 -2.44 -9.22 -8.08
N HIS A 53 -2.50 -9.22 -6.74
CA HIS A 53 -1.53 -8.46 -5.93
C HIS A 53 -0.11 -8.97 -6.10
N ALA A 54 0.10 -10.27 -6.30
CA ALA A 54 1.45 -10.81 -6.49
C ALA A 54 2.10 -10.40 -7.81
N GLU A 55 1.32 -10.19 -8.87
CA GLU A 55 1.81 -9.74 -10.16
C GLU A 55 2.17 -8.25 -10.18
N HIS A 56 1.71 -7.49 -9.20
CA HIS A 56 2.03 -6.06 -9.09
C HIS A 56 3.41 -5.82 -8.49
N ARG A 57 4.12 -4.82 -9.01
CA ARG A 57 5.41 -4.38 -8.46
C ARG A 57 5.19 -3.64 -7.15
N LYS A 58 6.04 -3.90 -6.15
CA LYS A 58 5.85 -3.39 -4.79
C LYS A 58 7.05 -2.60 -4.30
N ILE A 59 6.78 -1.56 -3.53
CA ILE A 59 7.74 -0.89 -2.67
C ILE A 59 7.44 -1.30 -1.24
N LEU A 60 8.44 -1.85 -0.56
CA LEU A 60 8.35 -2.19 0.87
C LEU A 60 8.86 -1.03 1.71
N VAL A 61 8.04 -0.48 2.59
CA VAL A 61 8.38 0.64 3.47
C VAL A 61 8.53 0.12 4.89
N LEU A 62 9.67 0.37 5.53
CA LEU A 62 9.88 -0.02 6.93
C LEU A 62 9.37 1.07 7.88
N ALA A 63 8.44 0.70 8.76
CA ALA A 63 7.93 1.57 9.82
C ALA A 63 8.91 1.66 11.01
N GLN A 64 8.94 2.82 11.64
CA GLN A 64 9.58 3.01 12.95
C GLN A 64 8.64 2.61 14.08
N ALA A 65 9.13 2.61 15.32
CA ALA A 65 8.36 2.24 16.51
C ALA A 65 7.04 3.02 16.71
N GLY A 66 6.92 4.21 16.10
CA GLY A 66 5.72 5.06 16.14
C GLY A 66 4.93 5.16 14.83
N GLY A 67 5.30 4.41 13.78
CA GLY A 67 4.72 4.55 12.44
C GLY A 67 5.73 5.08 11.41
N VAL A 68 5.24 5.76 10.39
CA VAL A 68 6.06 6.34 9.31
C VAL A 68 6.11 7.86 9.46
N PRO A 69 7.29 8.50 9.48
CA PRO A 69 7.40 9.95 9.42
C PRO A 69 6.63 10.50 8.21
N GLN A 70 5.94 11.63 8.37
CA GLN A 70 5.08 12.18 7.32
C GLN A 70 5.83 12.37 5.99
N ALA A 71 7.04 12.93 6.03
CA ALA A 71 7.86 13.13 4.83
C ALA A 71 8.19 11.80 4.11
N LEU A 72 8.43 10.73 4.86
CA LEU A 72 8.67 9.39 4.30
C LEU A 72 7.41 8.79 3.70
N ALA A 73 6.26 8.98 4.34
CA ALA A 73 4.96 8.55 3.82
C ALA A 73 4.63 9.24 2.50
N GLU A 74 4.76 10.57 2.45
CA GLU A 74 4.52 11.38 1.26
C GLU A 74 5.45 11.02 0.11
N TYR A 75 6.75 10.84 0.42
CA TYR A 75 7.74 10.40 -0.55
C TYR A 75 7.40 9.02 -1.13
N SER A 76 7.11 8.05 -0.27
CA SER A 76 6.85 6.66 -0.68
C SER A 76 5.61 6.58 -1.57
N VAL A 77 4.53 7.28 -1.21
CA VAL A 77 3.29 7.32 -2.00
C VAL A 77 3.50 8.03 -3.33
N SER A 78 4.18 9.18 -3.34
CA SER A 78 4.47 9.90 -4.59
C SER A 78 5.32 9.06 -5.55
N LEU A 79 6.28 8.30 -5.01
CA LEU A 79 7.10 7.39 -5.81
C LEU A 79 6.29 6.22 -6.37
N ALA A 80 5.47 5.58 -5.52
CA ALA A 80 4.57 4.50 -5.92
C ALA A 80 3.58 4.93 -7.00
N GLU A 81 2.97 6.11 -6.85
CA GLU A 81 2.05 6.70 -7.83
C GLU A 81 2.75 6.89 -9.19
N ARG A 82 3.96 7.46 -9.20
CA ARG A 82 4.72 7.71 -10.42
C ARG A 82 5.17 6.44 -11.14
N LEU A 83 5.46 5.38 -10.39
CA LEU A 83 5.96 4.13 -10.92
C LEU A 83 4.83 3.12 -11.23
N GLY A 84 3.62 3.38 -10.74
CA GLY A 84 2.50 2.44 -10.79
C GLY A 84 2.75 1.19 -9.93
N PHE A 85 3.33 1.38 -8.75
CA PHE A 85 3.66 0.29 -7.82
C PHE A 85 2.70 0.31 -6.63
N ASP A 86 2.51 -0.84 -6.00
CA ASP A 86 1.82 -0.95 -4.74
C ASP A 86 2.79 -0.66 -3.57
N LEU A 87 2.25 -0.20 -2.45
CA LEU A 87 2.98 -0.04 -1.21
C LEU A 87 2.70 -1.19 -0.24
N VAL A 88 3.74 -1.65 0.45
CA VAL A 88 3.60 -2.50 1.62
C VAL A 88 4.34 -1.85 2.77
N LEU A 89 3.62 -1.51 3.84
CA LEU A 89 4.21 -1.07 5.10
C LEU A 89 4.59 -2.29 5.94
N LEU A 90 5.80 -2.33 6.48
CA LEU A 90 6.26 -3.36 7.40
C LEU A 90 6.55 -2.74 8.77
N SER A 91 5.85 -3.19 9.81
CA SER A 91 6.18 -2.87 11.20
C SER A 91 6.77 -4.10 11.88
N VAL A 92 7.97 -3.97 12.45
CA VAL A 92 8.65 -5.06 13.16
C VAL A 92 8.72 -4.73 14.64
N HIS A 93 8.38 -5.69 15.49
CA HIS A 93 8.62 -5.58 16.92
C HIS A 93 9.51 -6.68 17.45
N GLU A 94 10.29 -6.35 18.46
CA GLU A 94 11.06 -7.35 19.18
C GLU A 94 10.14 -8.23 20.05
N PRO A 95 10.48 -9.52 20.24
CA PRO A 95 9.65 -10.49 20.97
C PRO A 95 9.36 -10.13 22.43
N ALA A 96 10.16 -9.26 23.04
CA ALA A 96 10.03 -8.87 24.45
C ALA A 96 8.88 -7.86 24.73
N ARG A 97 8.19 -7.37 23.69
CA ARG A 97 7.09 -6.41 23.82
C ARG A 97 5.73 -7.10 23.83
N ASN A 98 4.75 -6.50 24.53
CA ASN A 98 3.35 -6.91 24.46
C ASN A 98 2.86 -6.79 23.00
N ALA A 99 2.66 -7.93 22.34
CA ALA A 99 2.29 -8.01 20.94
C ALA A 99 0.98 -7.27 20.64
N ALA A 100 -0.06 -7.46 21.46
CA ALA A 100 -1.35 -6.81 21.23
C ALA A 100 -1.25 -5.27 21.28
N ALA A 101 -0.50 -4.75 22.25
CA ALA A 101 -0.25 -3.32 22.36
C ALA A 101 0.56 -2.80 21.15
N PHE A 102 1.54 -3.57 20.67
CA PHE A 102 2.31 -3.22 19.48
C PHE A 102 1.44 -3.21 18.22
N HIS A 103 0.64 -4.25 17.98
CA HIS A 103 -0.26 -4.31 16.82
C HIS A 103 -1.20 -3.11 16.78
N ALA A 104 -1.80 -2.76 17.92
CA ALA A 104 -2.68 -1.60 18.01
C ALA A 104 -1.92 -0.29 17.72
N ALA A 105 -0.70 -0.13 18.23
CA ALA A 105 0.13 1.04 17.96
C ALA A 105 0.59 1.11 16.49
N ALA A 106 0.98 -0.03 15.90
CA ALA A 106 1.41 -0.13 14.52
C ALA A 106 0.28 0.24 13.56
N HIS A 107 -0.95 -0.26 13.81
CA HIS A 107 -2.10 0.12 13.00
C HIS A 107 -2.41 1.62 13.07
N ARG A 108 -2.44 2.20 14.28
CA ARG A 108 -2.61 3.65 14.45
C ARG A 108 -1.50 4.44 13.73
N GLY A 109 -0.25 4.00 13.85
CA GLY A 109 0.89 4.63 13.19
C GLY A 109 0.89 4.49 11.66
N ALA A 110 0.08 3.61 11.11
CA ALA A 110 -0.07 3.41 9.67
C ALA A 110 -1.18 4.28 9.05
N GLU A 111 -2.16 4.75 9.84
CA GLU A 111 -3.37 5.42 9.34
C GLU A 111 -3.07 6.59 8.39
N SER A 112 -2.06 7.40 8.71
CA SER A 112 -1.67 8.55 7.88
C SER A 112 -1.16 8.12 6.50
N LEU A 113 -0.34 7.07 6.42
CA LEU A 113 0.14 6.49 5.17
C LEU A 113 -1.02 5.96 4.34
N PHE A 114 -1.94 5.19 4.94
CA PHE A 114 -3.09 4.64 4.23
C PHE A 114 -4.01 5.74 3.69
N ALA A 115 -4.31 6.74 4.53
CA ALA A 115 -5.15 7.86 4.11
C ALA A 115 -4.49 8.64 2.96
N TYR A 116 -3.17 8.82 2.98
CA TYR A 116 -2.44 9.49 1.92
C TYR A 116 -2.39 8.64 0.64
N ALA A 117 -2.05 7.35 0.74
CA ALA A 117 -2.04 6.41 -0.38
C ALA A 117 -3.40 6.34 -1.09
N ALA A 118 -4.49 6.25 -0.32
CA ALA A 118 -5.85 6.21 -0.85
C ALA A 118 -6.21 7.49 -1.64
N ARG A 119 -5.81 8.67 -1.17
CA ARG A 119 -6.02 9.94 -1.88
C ARG A 119 -5.28 10.01 -3.22
N HIS A 120 -4.19 9.25 -3.35
CA HIS A 120 -3.34 9.19 -4.54
C HIS A 120 -3.61 7.95 -5.42
N GLY A 121 -4.62 7.13 -5.09
CA GLY A 121 -4.94 5.92 -5.84
C GLY A 121 -3.87 4.84 -5.78
N VAL A 122 -3.03 4.84 -4.74
CA VAL A 122 -1.97 3.86 -4.52
C VAL A 122 -2.48 2.76 -3.59
N ALA A 123 -2.43 1.50 -4.05
CA ALA A 123 -2.76 0.37 -3.19
C ALA A 123 -1.72 0.26 -2.07
N CYS A 124 -2.18 0.07 -0.83
CA CYS A 124 -1.32 -0.03 0.33
C CYS A 124 -1.75 -1.20 1.22
N ALA A 125 -0.79 -2.00 1.66
CA ALA A 125 -1.00 -3.08 2.64
C ALA A 125 -0.11 -2.88 3.87
N HIS A 126 -0.48 -3.49 4.99
CA HIS A 126 0.30 -3.42 6.24
C HIS A 126 0.60 -4.82 6.76
N ILE A 127 1.88 -5.08 6.96
CA ILE A 127 2.40 -6.30 7.53
C ILE A 127 3.01 -5.97 8.89
N VAL A 128 2.60 -6.71 9.91
CA VAL A 128 3.20 -6.67 11.24
C VAL A 128 3.91 -7.99 11.49
N ARG A 129 5.18 -7.94 11.92
CA ARG A 129 6.00 -9.11 12.22
C ARG A 129 6.68 -8.97 13.60
N ALA A 130 6.76 -10.09 14.31
CA ALA A 130 7.64 -10.23 15.46
C ALA A 130 9.02 -10.69 14.99
N GLY A 131 10.09 -10.20 15.59
CA GLY A 131 11.45 -10.66 15.31
C GLY A 131 12.46 -9.52 15.23
N ARG A 132 13.65 -9.86 14.72
CA ARG A 132 14.66 -8.84 14.38
C ARG A 132 14.30 -8.17 13.06
N ARG A 133 14.63 -6.88 12.94
CA ARG A 133 14.38 -6.05 11.75
C ARG A 133 14.81 -6.76 10.46
N ASP A 134 16.09 -7.12 10.38
CA ASP A 134 16.72 -7.65 9.16
C ASP A 134 16.12 -9.01 8.75
N GLU A 135 15.88 -9.87 9.74
CA GLU A 135 15.27 -11.18 9.55
C GLU A 135 13.84 -11.04 9.01
N ALA A 136 13.04 -10.17 9.64
CA ALA A 136 11.67 -9.91 9.21
C ALA A 136 11.62 -9.22 7.83
N LEU A 137 12.53 -8.29 7.56
CA LEU A 137 12.61 -7.58 6.30
C LEU A 137 12.98 -8.53 5.15
N ASN A 138 13.97 -9.40 5.36
CA ASN A 138 14.37 -10.39 4.37
C ASN A 138 13.29 -11.48 4.16
N ALA A 139 12.65 -11.95 5.24
CA ALA A 139 11.56 -12.91 5.12
C ALA A 139 10.39 -12.31 4.32
N VAL A 140 9.96 -11.10 4.66
CA VAL A 140 8.86 -10.43 3.97
C VAL A 140 9.20 -10.09 2.52
N SER A 141 10.45 -9.67 2.22
CA SER A 141 10.85 -9.39 0.83
C SER A 141 10.88 -10.66 -0.04
N MET A 142 11.15 -11.83 0.55
CA MET A 142 11.07 -13.12 -0.14
C MET A 142 9.64 -13.66 -0.25
N GLU A 143 8.80 -13.46 0.78
CA GLU A 143 7.37 -13.84 0.79
C GLU A 143 6.58 -13.02 -0.25
N LEU A 144 6.90 -11.73 -0.38
CA LEU A 144 6.27 -10.84 -1.34
C LEU A 144 6.88 -11.03 -2.73
N ARG A 145 6.06 -11.48 -3.67
CA ARG A 145 6.47 -11.52 -5.09
C ARG A 145 6.63 -10.09 -5.62
N ARG A 146 7.67 -9.86 -6.45
CA ARG A 146 7.93 -8.59 -7.16
C ARG A 146 8.12 -7.35 -6.27
N VAL A 147 8.83 -7.50 -5.15
CA VAL A 147 9.39 -6.33 -4.43
C VAL A 147 10.56 -5.78 -5.25
N GLU A 148 10.44 -4.53 -5.70
CA GLU A 148 11.47 -3.90 -6.53
C GLU A 148 12.55 -3.24 -5.67
N PHE A 149 12.17 -2.66 -4.54
CA PHE A 149 13.09 -2.09 -3.56
C PHE A 149 12.42 -1.80 -2.22
N VAL A 150 13.25 -1.58 -1.21
CA VAL A 150 12.87 -1.21 0.15
C VAL A 150 13.18 0.26 0.39
N ILE A 151 12.28 0.96 1.08
CA ILE A 151 12.50 2.32 1.59
C ILE A 151 12.52 2.30 3.11
N THR A 152 13.55 2.88 3.70
CA THR A 152 13.68 3.06 5.15
C THR A 152 13.99 4.50 5.49
N ASP A 153 13.79 4.90 6.74
CA ASP A 153 14.41 6.12 7.25
C ASP A 153 15.93 5.95 7.39
N ARG A 154 16.68 7.04 7.26
CA ARG A 154 18.15 7.04 7.33
C ARG A 154 18.68 6.55 8.67
N LEU A 155 18.05 6.95 9.77
CA LEU A 155 18.42 6.48 11.12
C LEU A 155 18.29 4.96 11.28
N GLU A 156 17.39 4.33 10.51
CA GLU A 156 17.23 2.88 10.46
C GLU A 156 18.25 2.22 9.53
N SER A 157 18.61 2.87 8.41
CA SER A 157 19.60 2.34 7.46
C SER A 157 21.04 2.28 8.01
N GLU A 158 21.39 3.19 8.92
CA GLU A 158 22.73 3.27 9.52
C GLU A 158 22.98 2.17 10.58
N ARG A 159 21.94 1.41 10.97
CA ARG A 159 22.03 0.37 12.03
C ARG A 159 22.61 -0.97 11.56
N ARG A 160 22.66 -1.24 10.25
CA ARG A 160 23.49 -2.24 9.51
C ARG A 160 22.79 -2.60 8.18
N GLN A 161 23.58 -2.81 7.13
CA GLN A 161 23.12 -3.33 5.83
C GLN A 161 22.89 -4.83 5.95
N ALA A 162 21.63 -5.25 6.05
CA ALA A 162 21.29 -6.62 5.70
C ALA A 162 21.63 -6.82 4.21
N ALA A 163 22.18 -7.98 3.85
CA ALA A 163 22.34 -8.35 2.45
C ALA A 163 20.95 -8.70 1.88
N LEU A 164 20.11 -7.69 1.67
CA LEU A 164 18.84 -7.86 0.98
C LEU A 164 19.14 -8.18 -0.48
N LEU A 165 18.37 -9.12 -1.04
CA LEU A 165 18.41 -9.41 -2.48
C LEU A 165 17.81 -8.27 -3.33
N VAL A 166 17.14 -7.32 -2.67
CA VAL A 166 16.51 -6.15 -3.26
C VAL A 166 17.22 -4.87 -2.79
N PRO A 167 17.32 -3.83 -3.63
CA PRO A 167 17.91 -2.56 -3.22
C PRO A 167 17.20 -1.93 -2.01
N GLU A 168 17.97 -1.40 -1.05
CA GLU A 168 17.47 -0.59 0.08
C GLU A 168 17.86 0.87 -0.12
N PHE A 169 16.87 1.77 -0.07
CA PHE A 169 17.05 3.21 -0.16
C PHE A 169 16.67 3.88 1.15
N SER A 170 17.59 4.69 1.69
CA SER A 170 17.33 5.49 2.87
C SER A 170 16.80 6.88 2.48
N PHE A 171 15.66 7.27 3.02
CA PHE A 171 15.16 8.65 2.92
C PHE A 171 15.62 9.46 4.14
N ARG A 172 15.96 10.73 3.91
CA ARG A 172 16.33 11.66 4.98
C ARG A 172 15.12 12.50 5.34
N CYS A 173 14.43 12.13 6.42
CA CYS A 173 13.33 12.89 6.98
C CYS A 173 13.85 14.10 7.78
#